data_AF-D7MD69-F1
#
_entry.id   AF-D7MD69-F1
#
_cell.length_a   1.000
_cell.length_b   1.000
_cell.length_c   1.000
_cell.angle_alpha   90.00
_cell.angle_beta   90.00
_cell.angle_gamma   90.00
#
_symmetry.space_group_name_H-M   'P 1'
#
loop_
_entity.id
_entity.type
_entity.pdbx_description
1 polymer ?
#
loop_
_entity_poly.entity_id
_entity_poly.type
_entity_poly.pdbx_seq_one_letter_code
_entity_poly.pdbx_strand_id
1 'polypeptide(L)'
;MTDFAILIPKIGDEPPQRKRKSEFPGSSSSAAPIHKVECDSWDDEDYIDPAVEKEYWRQVLESDGFDVDRFALPDGGIYPYIFRDKYDYPYDIALFSRLGLHCYNLQKGTNLRLIAINKYNDEMLGRLFQYYITLEAMDTSNNSLCNFQTCVCQDFTPKDSSFMVQTELSRLKVPAGPRTTFIGPQRRWKDDAVDDSYKGKLPSWLTEQELSNKRGQFYELQESDWQGNEWLHMYAEFALYSKFFAYGNDLRHFLPLEMKKIIVQTQENREASPHMILKANNAIFYISFKGNGDPSGTPMEYQAIVRRTMDGMPGHICLEVDCLAYKSC
;
A
#
# COMPACT_ATOMS: atom_id res chain seq x y z
N MET A 1 -16.24 -51.18 13.88
CA MET A 1 -15.10 -50.31 14.27
C MET A 1 -14.92 -49.31 13.14
N THR A 2 -15.16 -48.01 13.24
CA THR A 2 -15.70 -47.16 14.30
C THR A 2 -15.95 -45.84 13.58
N ASP A 3 -17.22 -45.48 13.35
CA ASP A 3 -17.62 -44.14 12.94
C ASP A 3 -17.52 -43.21 14.15
N PHE A 4 -16.85 -42.07 14.02
CA PHE A 4 -16.91 -41.01 15.02
C PHE A 4 -17.55 -39.76 14.41
N ALA A 5 -18.76 -39.50 14.89
CA ALA A 5 -19.60 -38.37 14.57
C ALA A 5 -19.09 -37.07 15.21
N ILE A 6 -19.26 -35.99 14.46
CA ILE A 6 -19.00 -34.60 14.84
C ILE A 6 -20.11 -34.12 15.78
N LEU A 7 -19.75 -33.70 17.00
CA LEU A 7 -20.66 -33.08 17.97
C LEU A 7 -20.77 -31.57 17.71
N ILE A 8 -21.97 -31.12 17.33
CA ILE A 8 -22.39 -29.73 17.28
C ILE A 8 -22.89 -29.31 18.67
N PRO A 9 -22.39 -28.21 19.28
CA PRO A 9 -22.99 -27.67 20.50
C PRO A 9 -24.30 -26.93 20.18
N LYS A 10 -25.39 -27.37 20.82
CA LYS A 10 -26.69 -26.69 20.83
C LYS A 10 -26.67 -25.45 21.73
N ILE A 11 -27.23 -24.37 21.22
CA ILE A 11 -27.66 -23.17 21.95
C ILE A 11 -28.88 -23.50 22.81
N GLY A 12 -28.87 -23.06 24.07
CA GLY A 12 -30.05 -23.01 24.93
C GLY A 12 -29.69 -23.12 26.42
N ASP A 13 -29.59 -21.97 27.09
CA ASP A 13 -30.28 -21.70 28.37
C ASP A 13 -29.99 -20.25 28.84
N GLU A 14 -31.07 -19.52 29.14
CA GLU A 14 -31.15 -18.14 29.62
C GLU A 14 -30.41 -17.92 30.97
N PRO A 15 -29.75 -16.77 31.18
CA PRO A 15 -29.33 -16.34 32.52
C PRO A 15 -30.48 -15.59 33.27
N PRO A 16 -30.48 -15.61 34.61
CA PRO A 16 -31.65 -15.30 35.41
C PRO A 16 -31.96 -13.78 35.49
N GLN A 17 -33.25 -13.46 35.38
CA GLN A 17 -33.78 -12.12 35.65
C GLN A 17 -33.62 -11.75 37.13
N ARG A 18 -32.84 -10.70 37.41
CA ARG A 18 -32.80 -10.06 38.73
C ARG A 18 -33.57 -8.74 38.67
N LYS A 19 -34.83 -8.78 39.11
CA LYS A 19 -35.65 -7.58 39.37
C LYS A 19 -34.95 -6.70 40.41
N ARG A 20 -34.63 -5.44 40.07
CA ARG A 20 -34.45 -4.38 41.06
C ARG A 20 -35.11 -3.08 40.61
N LYS A 21 -36.02 -2.64 41.47
CA LYS A 21 -36.79 -1.40 41.54
C LYS A 21 -36.01 -0.15 41.08
N SER A 22 -36.70 0.66 40.29
CA SER A 22 -36.43 2.08 40.07
C SER A 22 -36.87 2.90 41.28
N GLU A 23 -35.93 3.56 41.96
CA GLU A 23 -36.17 4.68 42.88
C GLU A 23 -34.95 5.62 42.78
N PHE A 24 -35.12 6.80 42.20
CA PHE A 24 -34.19 7.93 42.39
C PHE A 24 -34.52 8.59 43.73
N PRO A 25 -33.52 8.95 44.55
CA PRO A 25 -33.27 10.39 44.69
C PRO A 25 -31.81 10.79 44.96
N GLY A 26 -31.44 11.97 44.45
CA GLY A 26 -30.81 13.04 45.24
C GLY A 26 -29.38 12.87 45.76
N SER A 27 -28.49 13.68 45.17
CA SER A 27 -27.53 14.56 45.86
C SER A 27 -26.42 13.96 46.76
N SER A 28 -25.21 14.44 46.47
CA SER A 28 -23.98 14.47 47.27
C SER A 28 -23.03 13.27 47.19
N SER A 29 -21.83 13.50 46.64
CA SER A 29 -20.59 13.22 47.36
C SER A 29 -19.37 13.86 46.68
N SER A 30 -18.64 14.59 47.51
CA SER A 30 -17.19 14.86 47.52
C SER A 30 -16.38 14.62 46.23
N ALA A 31 -15.89 15.73 45.67
CA ALA A 31 -14.76 15.73 44.76
C ALA A 31 -13.47 15.27 45.47
N ALA A 32 -12.77 14.31 44.87
CA ALA A 32 -11.34 14.13 45.09
C ALA A 32 -10.58 15.12 44.18
N PRO A 33 -9.44 15.69 44.62
CA PRO A 33 -8.76 16.72 43.84
C PRO A 33 -8.08 16.08 42.63
N ILE A 34 -8.60 16.37 41.44
CA ILE A 34 -7.85 16.20 40.19
C ILE A 34 -6.78 17.29 40.21
N HIS A 35 -5.51 16.90 40.27
CA HIS A 35 -4.41 17.81 39.98
C HIS A 35 -4.57 18.27 38.53
N LYS A 36 -5.16 19.45 38.38
CA LYS A 36 -5.15 20.23 37.15
C LYS A 36 -3.70 20.64 36.96
N VAL A 37 -3.00 20.02 36.03
CA VAL A 37 -1.78 20.62 35.50
C VAL A 37 -2.23 21.94 34.90
N GLU A 38 -1.81 23.04 35.53
CA GLU A 38 -2.03 24.38 35.04
C GLU A 38 -1.46 24.42 33.62
N CYS A 39 -2.36 24.62 32.65
CA CYS A 39 -2.01 24.90 31.27
C CYS A 39 -1.49 26.34 31.27
N ASP A 40 -0.22 26.47 31.61
CA ASP A 40 0.52 27.71 31.42
C ASP A 40 0.57 28.05 29.93
N SER A 41 0.54 29.35 29.71
CA SER A 41 0.47 30.15 28.48
C SER A 41 0.65 29.46 27.12
N TRP A 42 -0.12 29.99 26.17
CA TRP A 42 0.07 29.88 24.74
C TRP A 42 1.43 30.52 24.39
N ASP A 43 2.50 29.77 24.57
CA ASP A 43 3.85 30.14 24.18
C ASP A 43 3.96 30.06 22.65
N ASP A 44 4.56 31.09 22.06
CA ASP A 44 4.71 31.34 20.61
C ASP A 44 4.84 30.05 19.77
N GLU A 45 3.81 29.72 19.00
CA GLU A 45 3.68 28.47 18.21
C GLU A 45 4.76 28.30 17.11
N ASP A 46 5.70 29.24 16.96
CA ASP A 46 6.68 29.29 15.87
C ASP A 46 8.16 29.20 16.32
N TYR A 47 8.46 29.16 17.63
CA TYR A 47 9.86 29.04 18.08
C TYR A 47 10.33 27.59 18.11
N ILE A 48 11.17 27.22 17.13
CA ILE A 48 11.90 25.94 17.12
C ILE A 48 13.31 26.17 17.67
N ASP A 49 13.72 25.37 18.65
CA ASP A 49 15.11 25.34 19.09
C ASP A 49 16.01 24.93 17.90
N PRO A 50 16.97 25.78 17.46
CA PRO A 50 17.87 25.44 16.35
C PRO A 50 18.65 24.13 16.55
N ALA A 51 18.88 23.71 17.80
CA ALA A 51 19.49 22.42 18.10
C ALA A 51 18.56 21.24 17.75
N VAL A 52 17.26 21.38 18.01
CA VAL A 52 16.22 20.40 17.67
C VAL A 52 16.08 20.27 16.16
N GLU A 53 16.00 21.40 15.44
CA GLU A 53 15.92 21.40 13.98
C GLU A 53 17.16 20.77 13.34
N LYS A 54 18.36 21.11 13.85
CA LYS A 54 19.62 20.54 13.39
C LYS A 54 19.68 19.03 13.62
N GLU A 55 19.18 18.55 14.76
CA GLU A 55 19.13 17.12 15.07
C GLU A 55 18.14 16.38 14.17
N TYR A 56 16.95 16.95 13.92
CA TYR A 56 15.99 16.42 12.96
C TYR A 56 16.63 16.24 11.57
N TRP A 57 17.22 17.30 11.01
CA TRP A 57 17.85 17.22 9.68
C TRP A 57 19.03 16.26 9.66
N ARG A 58 19.81 16.15 10.75
CA ARG A 58 20.87 15.15 10.86
C ARG A 58 20.31 13.74 10.71
N GLN A 59 19.23 13.40 11.43
CA GLN A 59 18.60 12.08 11.34
C GLN A 59 18.00 11.81 9.96
N VAL A 60 17.33 12.79 9.34
CA VAL A 60 16.79 12.67 7.98
C VAL A 60 17.90 12.38 6.97
N LEU A 61 19.00 13.13 7.03
CA LEU A 61 20.12 13.01 6.10
C LEU A 61 20.88 11.68 6.26
N GLU A 62 21.13 11.25 7.50
CA GLU A 62 21.88 10.01 7.76
C GLU A 62 21.06 8.75 7.47
N SER A 63 19.74 8.80 7.74
CA SER A 63 18.86 7.64 7.65
C SER A 63 18.03 7.59 6.38
N ASP A 64 18.15 8.58 5.48
CA ASP A 64 17.30 8.69 4.31
C ASP A 64 15.80 8.87 4.67
N GLY A 65 15.48 9.31 5.91
CA GLY A 65 14.13 9.48 6.46
C GLY A 65 13.55 8.24 7.17
N PHE A 66 14.25 7.10 7.14
CA PHE A 66 13.76 5.83 7.71
C PHE A 66 13.95 5.70 9.23
N ASP A 67 14.95 6.37 9.78
CA ASP A 67 15.33 6.31 11.19
C ASP A 67 15.36 7.75 11.74
N VAL A 68 14.15 8.29 11.97
CA VAL A 68 13.89 9.65 12.47
C VAL A 68 12.98 9.56 13.70
N ASP A 69 13.35 10.24 14.77
CA ASP A 69 12.59 10.35 16.01
C ASP A 69 11.41 11.32 15.87
N ARG A 70 10.51 11.35 16.88
CA ARG A 70 9.38 12.27 16.87
C ARG A 70 9.85 13.67 17.30
N PHE A 71 9.78 14.62 16.38
CA PHE A 71 10.04 16.04 16.64
C PHE A 71 8.73 16.85 16.54
N ALA A 72 8.57 17.84 17.42
CA ALA A 72 7.45 18.79 17.36
C ALA A 72 7.87 19.98 16.48
N LEU A 73 7.64 19.86 15.16
CA LEU A 73 7.94 20.89 14.18
C LEU A 73 6.63 21.61 13.78
N PRO A 74 6.59 22.97 13.79
CA PRO A 74 5.41 23.79 13.43
C PRO A 74 4.88 23.50 12.01
N ASP A 75 5.78 23.37 11.04
CA ASP A 75 5.43 23.17 9.62
C ASP A 75 5.21 21.69 9.24
N GLY A 76 5.12 20.80 10.24
CA GLY A 76 5.09 19.36 10.04
C GLY A 76 6.47 18.73 9.85
N GLY A 77 6.51 17.44 9.56
CA GLY A 77 7.74 16.68 9.37
C GLY A 77 7.47 15.17 9.42
N ILE A 78 8.55 14.40 9.37
CA ILE A 78 8.47 12.94 9.41
C ILE A 78 7.94 12.47 10.78
N TYR A 79 6.83 11.74 10.75
CA TYR A 79 6.20 11.15 11.93
C TYR A 79 6.49 9.65 12.01
N PRO A 80 7.16 9.16 13.07
CA PRO A 80 7.50 7.75 13.18
C PRO A 80 6.38 6.90 13.79
N TYR A 81 6.19 5.70 13.23
CA TYR A 81 5.28 4.67 13.72
C TYR A 81 6.02 3.35 13.92
N ILE A 82 5.97 2.83 15.15
CA ILE A 82 6.55 1.55 15.52
C ILE A 82 5.41 0.59 15.86
N PHE A 83 5.36 -0.56 15.19
CA PHE A 83 4.35 -1.56 15.48
C PHE A 83 4.69 -2.33 16.76
N ARG A 84 3.66 -2.62 17.57
CA ARG A 84 3.80 -3.50 18.74
C ARG A 84 4.06 -4.94 18.33
N ASP A 85 3.39 -5.38 17.28
CA ASP A 85 3.59 -6.65 16.61
C ASP A 85 3.91 -6.38 15.14
N LYS A 86 5.09 -6.79 14.68
CA LYS A 86 5.54 -6.61 13.30
C LYS A 86 4.77 -7.44 12.28
N TYR A 87 3.90 -8.35 12.72
CA TYR A 87 3.02 -9.16 11.88
C TYR A 87 1.58 -8.60 11.81
N ASP A 88 1.21 -7.67 12.70
CA ASP A 88 -0.08 -6.98 12.70
C ASP A 88 0.09 -5.53 12.25
N TYR A 89 0.12 -5.36 10.93
CA TYR A 89 0.29 -4.06 10.28
C TYR A 89 -0.97 -3.67 9.47
N PRO A 90 -1.20 -2.35 9.27
CA PRO A 90 -2.22 -1.87 8.35
C PRO A 90 -2.02 -2.41 6.94
N TYR A 91 -3.13 -2.71 6.26
CA TYR A 91 -3.11 -3.40 4.97
C TYR A 91 -2.52 -2.55 3.84
N ASP A 92 -2.74 -1.25 3.86
CA ASP A 92 -2.16 -0.26 2.94
C ASP A 92 -0.63 -0.20 3.07
N ILE A 93 -0.10 -0.18 4.30
CA ILE A 93 1.35 -0.25 4.52
C ILE A 93 1.92 -1.58 3.98
N ALA A 94 1.16 -2.68 4.05
CA ALA A 94 1.53 -3.94 3.41
C ALA A 94 1.50 -3.88 1.87
N LEU A 95 0.55 -3.16 1.28
CA LEU A 95 0.51 -2.91 -0.17
C LEU A 95 1.73 -2.12 -0.63
N PHE A 96 2.06 -1.02 0.05
CA PHE A 96 3.23 -0.20 -0.26
C PHE A 96 4.54 -0.96 -0.08
N SER A 97 4.63 -1.80 0.95
CA SER A 97 5.73 -2.73 1.19
C SER A 97 5.94 -3.71 0.03
N ARG A 98 4.85 -4.35 -0.42
CA ARG A 98 4.89 -5.28 -1.55
C ARG A 98 5.22 -4.58 -2.87
N LEU A 99 4.80 -3.33 -3.07
CA LEU A 99 5.17 -2.54 -4.25
C LEU A 99 6.69 -2.31 -4.32
N GLY A 100 7.33 -1.97 -3.21
CA GLY A 100 8.77 -1.81 -3.15
C GLY A 100 9.54 -3.10 -3.43
N LEU A 101 9.09 -4.21 -2.85
CA LEU A 101 9.65 -5.54 -3.15
C LEU A 101 9.45 -5.92 -4.62
N HIS A 102 8.28 -5.63 -5.19
CA HIS A 102 7.99 -5.87 -6.61
C HIS A 102 8.93 -5.08 -7.52
N CYS A 103 9.14 -3.79 -7.24
CA CYS A 103 10.11 -2.97 -7.96
C CYS A 103 11.50 -3.61 -7.96
N TYR A 104 11.99 -3.98 -6.78
CA TYR A 104 13.31 -4.58 -6.62
C TYR A 104 13.42 -5.94 -7.31
N ASN A 105 12.42 -6.80 -7.15
CA ASN A 105 12.35 -8.11 -7.80
C ASN A 105 12.37 -7.99 -9.32
N LEU A 106 11.62 -7.04 -9.88
CA LEU A 106 11.61 -6.79 -11.32
C LEU A 106 12.98 -6.32 -11.83
N GLN A 107 13.62 -5.38 -11.13
CA GLN A 107 14.92 -4.83 -11.53
C GLN A 107 16.11 -5.77 -11.33
N LYS A 108 16.06 -6.64 -10.31
CA LYS A 108 17.16 -7.53 -9.94
C LYS A 108 16.95 -9.00 -10.33
N GLY A 109 15.76 -9.36 -10.81
CA GLY A 109 15.40 -10.74 -11.09
C GLY A 109 15.34 -11.62 -9.84
N THR A 110 14.99 -11.04 -8.68
CA THR A 110 14.84 -11.75 -7.40
C THR A 110 13.38 -12.13 -7.13
N ASN A 111 13.13 -12.87 -6.04
CA ASN A 111 11.78 -13.24 -5.60
C ASN A 111 11.65 -13.10 -4.08
N LEU A 112 11.85 -11.87 -3.60
CA LEU A 112 11.69 -11.48 -2.20
C LEU A 112 10.19 -11.37 -1.86
N ARG A 113 9.78 -11.98 -0.74
CA ARG A 113 8.40 -11.97 -0.24
C ARG A 113 8.32 -11.28 1.12
N LEU A 114 7.30 -10.45 1.32
CA LEU A 114 7.06 -9.77 2.60
C LEU A 114 6.80 -10.79 3.72
N ILE A 115 7.45 -10.61 4.87
CA ILE A 115 7.24 -11.44 6.07
C ILE A 115 6.70 -10.60 7.23
N ALA A 116 7.27 -9.42 7.45
CA ALA A 116 6.92 -8.55 8.56
C ALA A 116 7.24 -7.10 8.23
N ILE A 117 6.60 -6.17 8.94
CA ILE A 117 6.89 -4.74 8.84
C ILE A 117 7.35 -4.27 10.21
N ASN A 118 8.58 -3.79 10.31
CA ASN A 118 9.18 -3.43 11.59
C ASN A 118 8.69 -2.06 12.06
N LYS A 119 8.65 -1.11 11.13
CA LYS A 119 8.20 0.27 11.36
C LYS A 119 7.96 0.97 10.03
N TYR A 120 7.24 2.07 10.10
CA TYR A 120 7.20 3.05 9.02
C TYR A 120 7.24 4.44 9.61
N ASN A 121 7.72 5.41 8.83
CA ASN A 121 7.46 6.80 9.09
C ASN A 121 6.59 7.35 7.97
N ASP A 122 5.79 8.37 8.23
CA ASP A 122 5.09 9.10 7.18
C ASP A 122 5.33 10.61 7.25
N GLU A 123 5.06 11.28 6.13
CA GLU A 123 5.16 12.73 6.01
C GLU A 123 4.16 13.21 4.95
N MET A 124 3.50 14.33 5.23
CA MET A 124 2.63 14.99 4.28
C MET A 124 3.41 16.08 3.53
N LEU A 125 3.55 15.93 2.22
CA LEU A 125 4.25 16.88 1.34
C LEU A 125 3.26 17.49 0.36
N GLY A 126 2.50 18.49 0.84
CA GLY A 126 1.44 19.12 0.07
C GLY A 126 0.32 18.14 -0.27
N ARG A 127 0.23 17.72 -1.54
CA ARG A 127 -0.78 16.73 -1.99
C ARG A 127 -0.31 15.28 -1.88
N LEU A 128 0.97 15.06 -1.61
CA LEU A 128 1.58 13.73 -1.56
C LEU A 128 1.70 13.28 -0.10
N PHE A 129 1.46 11.99 0.13
CA PHE A 129 1.86 11.33 1.37
C PHE A 129 3.04 10.41 1.09
N GLN A 130 4.10 10.59 1.85
CA GLN A 130 5.33 9.82 1.70
C GLN A 130 5.46 8.86 2.87
N TYR A 131 5.76 7.59 2.57
CA TYR A 131 5.92 6.52 3.55
C TYR A 131 7.33 5.94 3.46
N TYR A 132 8.03 5.94 4.59
CA TYR A 132 9.38 5.39 4.75
C TYR A 132 9.29 4.07 5.51
N ILE A 133 9.17 2.95 4.80
CA ILE A 133 8.85 1.66 5.39
C ILE A 133 10.10 0.81 5.54
N THR A 134 10.33 0.28 6.75
CA THR A 134 11.36 -0.74 7.02
C THR A 134 10.68 -2.08 7.29
N LEU A 135 11.01 -3.10 6.50
CA LEU A 135 10.35 -4.40 6.51
C LEU A 135 11.36 -5.56 6.49
N GLU A 136 10.88 -6.75 6.81
CA GLU A 136 11.59 -8.01 6.63
C GLU A 136 11.01 -8.78 5.44
N ALA A 137 11.90 -9.30 4.59
CA ALA A 137 11.53 -10.11 3.46
C ALA A 137 12.29 -11.44 3.44
N MET A 138 11.64 -12.48 2.94
CA MET A 138 12.25 -13.78 2.70
C MET A 138 12.67 -13.90 1.24
N ASP A 139 13.93 -14.20 1.01
CA ASP A 139 14.42 -14.63 -0.30
C ASP A 139 14.08 -16.11 -0.50
N THR A 140 13.15 -16.37 -1.40
CA THR A 140 12.66 -17.73 -1.68
C THR A 140 13.69 -18.62 -2.38
N SER A 141 14.78 -18.06 -2.91
CA SER A 141 15.83 -18.85 -3.58
C SER A 141 16.75 -19.57 -2.60
N ASN A 142 16.91 -19.03 -1.39
CA ASN A 142 17.83 -19.53 -0.36
C ASN A 142 17.20 -19.61 1.04
N ASN A 143 15.91 -19.28 1.17
CA ASN A 143 15.15 -19.21 2.43
C ASN A 143 15.81 -18.30 3.49
N SER A 144 16.51 -17.25 3.07
CA SER A 144 17.14 -16.29 3.97
C SER A 144 16.25 -15.08 4.22
N LEU A 145 16.29 -14.59 5.46
CA LEU A 145 15.65 -13.33 5.82
C LEU A 145 16.58 -12.17 5.53
N CYS A 146 16.01 -11.09 4.98
CA CYS A 146 16.71 -9.84 4.74
C CYS A 146 15.87 -8.66 5.23
N ASN A 147 16.55 -7.61 5.69
CA ASN A 147 15.91 -6.34 5.97
C ASN A 147 15.84 -5.53 4.67
N PHE A 148 14.73 -4.86 4.45
CA PHE A 148 14.45 -4.09 3.26
C PHE A 148 13.86 -2.73 3.63
N GLN A 149 14.10 -1.73 2.79
CA GLN A 149 13.60 -0.37 2.94
C GLN A 149 12.96 0.08 1.63
N THR A 150 11.76 0.64 1.73
CA THR A 150 11.07 1.26 0.59
C THR A 150 10.52 2.63 0.96
N CYS A 151 10.69 3.61 0.08
CA CYS A 151 10.07 4.93 0.18
C CYS A 151 8.97 5.01 -0.87
N VAL A 152 7.74 5.25 -0.46
CA VAL A 152 6.55 5.21 -1.31
C VAL A 152 5.83 6.55 -1.23
N CYS A 153 5.55 7.16 -2.36
CA CYS A 153 4.75 8.37 -2.49
C CYS A 153 3.37 8.02 -3.03
N GLN A 154 2.34 8.48 -2.35
CA GLN A 154 0.95 8.34 -2.72
C GLN A 154 0.38 9.71 -3.09
N ASP A 155 -0.29 9.80 -4.23
CA ASP A 155 -1.02 10.99 -4.67
C ASP A 155 -2.53 10.68 -4.68
N PHE A 156 -3.29 11.44 -3.91
CA PHE A 156 -4.74 11.29 -3.78
C PHE A 156 -5.53 12.05 -4.85
N THR A 157 -4.88 12.97 -5.55
CA THR A 157 -5.52 13.83 -6.56
C THR A 157 -4.69 13.87 -7.84
N PRO A 158 -4.31 12.70 -8.41
CA PRO A 158 -3.61 12.69 -9.67
C PRO A 158 -4.50 13.25 -10.77
N LYS A 159 -3.88 13.91 -11.75
CA LYS A 159 -4.60 14.61 -12.82
C LYS A 159 -5.22 13.64 -13.84
N ASP A 160 -4.56 12.51 -14.06
CA ASP A 160 -4.76 11.62 -15.21
C ASP A 160 -5.26 10.21 -14.83
N SER A 161 -5.47 9.97 -13.53
CA SER A 161 -6.01 8.73 -12.97
C SER A 161 -6.85 9.02 -11.72
N SER A 162 -7.50 8.00 -11.16
CA SER A 162 -8.20 8.09 -9.87
C SER A 162 -7.25 7.95 -8.69
N PHE A 163 -6.12 7.26 -8.89
CA PHE A 163 -5.12 6.97 -7.86
C PHE A 163 -3.74 6.81 -8.49
N MET A 164 -2.71 7.25 -7.77
CA MET A 164 -1.32 7.05 -8.15
C MET A 164 -0.48 6.71 -6.91
N VAL A 165 0.37 5.71 -7.06
CA VAL A 165 1.39 5.35 -6.07
C VAL A 165 2.70 5.07 -6.77
N GLN A 166 3.81 5.58 -6.23
CA GLN A 166 5.13 5.34 -6.78
C GLN A 166 6.15 5.06 -5.69
N THR A 167 7.17 4.29 -6.02
CA THR A 167 8.35 4.14 -5.16
C THR A 167 9.42 5.13 -5.59
N GLU A 168 10.06 5.74 -4.61
CA GLU A 168 11.24 6.61 -4.81
C GLU A 168 12.53 5.95 -4.32
N LEU A 169 12.39 4.79 -3.66
CA LEU A 169 13.48 3.99 -3.17
C LEU A 169 12.98 2.58 -2.88
N SER A 170 13.74 1.56 -3.25
CA SER A 170 13.46 0.16 -2.90
C SER A 170 14.76 -0.62 -2.88
N ARG A 171 15.23 -1.03 -1.69
CA ARG A 171 16.55 -1.65 -1.52
C ARG A 171 16.62 -2.55 -0.29
N LEU A 172 17.59 -3.46 -0.31
CA LEU A 172 18.07 -4.13 0.90
C LEU A 172 18.62 -3.08 1.89
N LYS A 173 18.27 -3.22 3.17
CA LYS A 173 18.77 -2.37 4.24
C LYS A 173 20.27 -2.65 4.42
N VAL A 174 21.09 -1.62 4.27
CA VAL A 174 22.53 -1.68 4.52
C VAL A 174 22.76 -1.66 6.05
N PRO A 175 23.74 -2.39 6.59
CA PRO A 175 24.07 -2.34 8.03
C PRO A 175 24.35 -0.91 8.51
N ALA A 176 24.03 -0.66 9.79
CA ALA A 176 24.06 0.68 10.38
C ALA A 176 25.44 1.36 10.30
N GLY A 177 25.42 2.64 9.91
CA GLY A 177 26.57 3.53 9.79
C GLY A 177 26.13 4.80 9.05
N PRO A 178 26.77 5.96 9.27
CA PRO A 178 26.40 7.19 8.59
C PRO A 178 26.54 6.99 7.07
N ARG A 179 25.44 7.20 6.35
CA ARG A 179 25.48 7.19 4.88
C ARG A 179 26.29 8.39 4.43
N THR A 180 27.35 8.16 3.66
CA THR A 180 28.24 9.22 3.16
C THR A 180 27.58 10.11 2.11
N THR A 181 26.42 9.72 1.57
CA THR A 181 25.68 10.47 0.55
C THR A 181 24.18 10.39 0.80
N PHE A 182 23.57 11.52 1.17
CA PHE A 182 22.13 11.71 1.17
C PHE A 182 21.59 11.59 -0.26
N ILE A 183 20.58 10.74 -0.48
CA ILE A 183 20.05 10.46 -1.82
C ILE A 183 18.86 11.37 -2.17
N GLY A 184 18.34 12.16 -1.23
CA GLY A 184 17.07 12.91 -1.37
C GLY A 184 16.80 13.56 -2.74
N PRO A 185 17.66 14.44 -3.27
CA PRO A 185 17.46 15.09 -4.57
C PRO A 185 17.49 14.12 -5.77
N GLN A 186 18.19 12.98 -5.63
CA GLN A 186 18.33 11.95 -6.66
C GLN A 186 17.15 10.97 -6.70
N ARG A 187 16.23 11.03 -5.73
CA ARG A 187 15.01 10.21 -5.65
C ARG A 187 13.88 10.68 -6.57
N ARG A 188 14.01 11.87 -7.16
CA ARG A 188 12.92 12.44 -7.95
C ARG A 188 12.65 11.58 -9.17
N TRP A 189 11.36 11.30 -9.37
CA TRP A 189 10.85 10.64 -10.58
C TRP A 189 11.29 11.40 -11.82
N LYS A 190 11.84 10.68 -12.81
CA LYS A 190 12.26 11.26 -14.09
C LYS A 190 11.20 11.05 -15.14
N ASP A 191 10.21 11.94 -15.18
CA ASP A 191 9.10 11.85 -16.13
C ASP A 191 9.60 11.81 -17.59
N ASP A 192 10.62 12.59 -17.94
CA ASP A 192 11.20 12.64 -19.28
C ASP A 192 11.80 11.30 -19.75
N ALA A 193 12.08 10.35 -18.83
CA ALA A 193 12.61 9.03 -19.17
C ALA A 193 11.52 8.01 -19.52
N VAL A 194 10.25 8.30 -19.18
CA VAL A 194 9.10 7.46 -19.53
C VAL A 194 8.67 7.79 -20.96
N ASP A 195 8.39 6.77 -21.77
CA ASP A 195 7.90 6.95 -23.14
C ASP A 195 6.51 7.61 -23.14
N ASP A 196 6.31 8.59 -24.03
CA ASP A 196 5.10 9.41 -24.11
C ASP A 196 3.81 8.59 -24.31
N SER A 197 3.91 7.38 -24.87
CA SER A 197 2.75 6.50 -25.03
C SER A 197 2.21 5.94 -23.70
N TYR A 198 2.97 6.06 -22.62
CA TYR A 198 2.58 5.68 -21.27
C TYR A 198 2.31 6.91 -20.37
N LYS A 199 2.03 8.07 -20.97
CA LYS A 199 1.70 9.31 -20.26
C LYS A 199 0.26 9.76 -20.50
N GLY A 200 -0.19 10.70 -19.67
CA GLY A 200 -1.50 11.31 -19.74
C GLY A 200 -2.62 10.38 -19.27
N LYS A 201 -3.87 10.76 -19.54
CA LYS A 201 -5.06 10.07 -19.04
C LYS A 201 -5.02 8.55 -19.29
N LEU A 202 -5.41 7.76 -18.29
CA LEU A 202 -5.60 6.33 -18.46
C LEU A 202 -6.61 6.01 -19.57
N PRO A 203 -6.36 4.96 -20.39
CA PRO A 203 -7.31 4.54 -21.41
C PRO A 203 -8.61 4.05 -20.78
N SER A 204 -9.68 3.98 -21.57
CA SER A 204 -10.91 3.30 -21.16
C SER A 204 -10.76 1.78 -21.23
N TRP A 205 -11.71 1.06 -20.63
CA TRP A 205 -11.79 -0.38 -20.75
C TRP A 205 -11.96 -0.80 -22.22
N LEU A 206 -11.41 -1.97 -22.57
CA LEU A 206 -11.32 -2.45 -23.95
C LEU A 206 -12.67 -2.94 -24.48
N THR A 207 -12.98 -2.55 -25.71
CA THR A 207 -14.07 -3.13 -26.51
C THR A 207 -13.58 -4.31 -27.35
N GLU A 208 -14.49 -5.20 -27.76
CA GLU A 208 -14.15 -6.31 -28.66
C GLU A 208 -13.57 -5.84 -30.01
N GLN A 209 -14.04 -4.68 -30.48
CA GLN A 209 -13.53 -4.06 -31.71
C GLN A 209 -12.07 -3.60 -31.56
N GLU A 210 -11.68 -3.06 -30.41
CA GLU A 210 -10.30 -2.64 -30.17
C GLU A 210 -9.34 -3.82 -30.08
N LEU A 211 -9.76 -4.89 -29.38
CA LEU A 211 -9.01 -6.15 -29.30
C LEU A 211 -8.78 -6.76 -30.69
N SER A 212 -9.78 -6.70 -31.58
CA SER A 212 -9.69 -7.26 -32.93
C SER A 212 -8.93 -6.38 -33.93
N ASN A 213 -8.99 -5.06 -33.79
CA ASN A 213 -8.32 -4.11 -34.69
C ASN A 213 -6.83 -3.93 -34.39
N LYS A 214 -6.41 -4.03 -33.12
CA LYS A 214 -5.01 -3.87 -32.68
C LYS A 214 -4.36 -5.21 -32.40
N ARG A 215 -4.48 -6.16 -33.33
CA ARG A 215 -3.84 -7.49 -33.19
C ARG A 215 -2.35 -7.35 -32.93
N GLY A 216 -1.86 -8.03 -31.91
CA GLY A 216 -0.45 -8.04 -31.52
C GLY A 216 -0.01 -6.94 -30.54
N GLN A 217 -0.92 -6.07 -30.09
CA GLN A 217 -0.62 -5.08 -29.02
C GLN A 217 -1.21 -5.46 -27.67
N PHE A 218 -2.18 -6.37 -27.66
CA PHE A 218 -2.85 -6.88 -26.46
C PHE A 218 -2.60 -8.36 -26.30
N TYR A 219 -2.27 -8.75 -25.08
CA TYR A 219 -1.97 -10.12 -24.70
C TYR A 219 -2.91 -10.55 -23.59
N GLU A 220 -3.84 -11.42 -23.92
CA GLU A 220 -4.70 -12.06 -22.94
C GLU A 220 -3.92 -13.18 -22.26
N LEU A 221 -3.72 -13.04 -20.95
CA LEU A 221 -3.03 -14.05 -20.15
C LEU A 221 -3.94 -15.26 -19.93
N GLN A 222 -3.34 -16.43 -19.78
CA GLN A 222 -4.03 -17.63 -19.30
C GLN A 222 -3.96 -17.72 -17.78
N GLU A 223 -4.83 -18.52 -17.17
CA GLU A 223 -4.86 -18.66 -15.71
C GLU A 223 -3.52 -19.13 -15.13
N SER A 224 -2.85 -20.04 -15.82
CA SER A 224 -1.50 -20.50 -15.49
C SER A 224 -0.45 -19.39 -15.48
N ASP A 225 -0.64 -18.33 -16.28
CA ASP A 225 0.32 -17.23 -16.38
C ASP A 225 0.28 -16.34 -15.14
N TRP A 226 -0.90 -16.11 -14.56
CA TRP A 226 -1.04 -15.22 -13.39
C TRP A 226 -1.04 -15.94 -12.04
N GLN A 227 -1.37 -17.23 -11.96
CA GLN A 227 -1.29 -18.00 -10.70
C GLN A 227 0.13 -17.99 -10.08
N GLY A 228 1.18 -17.92 -10.90
CA GLY A 228 2.57 -17.82 -10.44
C GLY A 228 3.05 -16.38 -10.15
N ASN A 229 2.22 -15.36 -10.39
CA ASN A 229 2.59 -13.95 -10.33
C ASN A 229 1.73 -13.20 -9.31
N GLU A 230 2.03 -13.39 -8.02
CA GLU A 230 1.29 -12.80 -6.89
C GLU A 230 1.15 -11.26 -6.98
N TRP A 231 2.08 -10.58 -7.65
CA TRP A 231 2.02 -9.13 -7.87
C TRP A 231 0.88 -8.68 -8.79
N LEU A 232 0.31 -9.56 -9.62
CA LEU A 232 -0.89 -9.23 -10.42
C LEU A 232 -2.12 -9.10 -9.52
N HIS A 233 -2.22 -9.94 -8.47
CA HIS A 233 -3.24 -9.77 -7.44
C HIS A 233 -3.03 -8.45 -6.70
N MET A 234 -1.79 -8.09 -6.39
CA MET A 234 -1.47 -6.79 -5.78
C MET A 234 -1.96 -5.60 -6.64
N TYR A 235 -1.90 -5.67 -7.98
CA TYR A 235 -2.45 -4.62 -8.85
C TYR A 235 -3.98 -4.50 -8.75
N ALA A 236 -4.68 -5.63 -8.68
CA ALA A 236 -6.12 -5.65 -8.42
C ALA A 236 -6.45 -5.09 -7.02
N GLU A 237 -5.63 -5.40 -6.02
CA GLU A 237 -5.79 -4.88 -4.66
C GLU A 237 -5.56 -3.36 -4.58
N PHE A 238 -4.58 -2.80 -5.31
CA PHE A 238 -4.45 -1.34 -5.45
C PHE A 238 -5.67 -0.71 -6.11
N ALA A 239 -6.26 -1.37 -7.10
CA ALA A 239 -7.49 -0.90 -7.74
C ALA A 239 -8.72 -0.98 -6.82
N LEU A 240 -8.75 -1.94 -5.91
CA LEU A 240 -9.78 -1.97 -4.87
C LEU A 240 -9.53 -0.90 -3.80
N TYR A 241 -8.26 -0.72 -3.40
CA TYR A 241 -7.85 0.33 -2.47
C TYR A 241 -8.25 1.72 -2.93
N SER A 242 -8.04 2.04 -4.21
CA SER A 242 -8.41 3.34 -4.78
C SER A 242 -9.91 3.66 -4.71
N LYS A 243 -10.77 2.63 -4.60
CA LYS A 243 -12.21 2.82 -4.37
C LYS A 243 -12.56 3.07 -2.90
N PHE A 244 -11.83 2.45 -1.98
CA PHE A 244 -12.25 2.37 -0.58
C PHE A 244 -11.46 3.23 0.39
N PHE A 245 -10.30 3.78 0.00
CA PHE A 245 -9.45 4.54 0.91
C PHE A 245 -10.20 5.70 1.59
N ALA A 246 -11.11 6.37 0.87
CA ALA A 246 -11.92 7.48 1.39
C ALA A 246 -12.93 7.05 2.48
N TYR A 247 -13.24 5.76 2.58
CA TYR A 247 -14.20 5.22 3.55
C TYR A 247 -13.51 4.61 4.79
N GLY A 248 -12.18 4.62 4.85
CA GLY A 248 -11.41 4.12 6.01
C GLY A 248 -11.59 2.63 6.30
N ASN A 249 -12.11 1.85 5.34
CA ASN A 249 -12.41 0.44 5.54
C ASN A 249 -11.16 -0.42 5.35
N ASP A 250 -10.93 -1.33 6.29
CA ASP A 250 -9.89 -2.35 6.17
C ASP A 250 -10.20 -3.29 5.00
N LEU A 251 -9.34 -3.26 3.98
CA LEU A 251 -9.46 -4.06 2.77
C LEU A 251 -9.47 -5.56 3.03
N ARG A 252 -8.92 -6.02 4.17
CA ARG A 252 -8.85 -7.44 4.53
C ARG A 252 -10.20 -8.14 4.45
N HIS A 253 -11.30 -7.44 4.72
CA HIS A 253 -12.65 -8.01 4.64
C HIS A 253 -13.11 -8.36 3.20
N PHE A 254 -12.51 -7.74 2.19
CA PHE A 254 -12.91 -7.91 0.78
C PHE A 254 -12.02 -8.88 0.01
N LEU A 255 -11.08 -9.54 0.70
CA LEU A 255 -10.07 -10.45 0.15
C LEU A 255 -10.37 -11.92 0.52
N PRO A 256 -9.87 -12.91 -0.26
CA PRO A 256 -9.05 -12.75 -1.46
C PRO A 256 -9.85 -12.30 -2.69
N LEU A 257 -9.17 -11.72 -3.67
CA LEU A 257 -9.77 -11.37 -4.96
C LEU A 257 -9.77 -12.57 -5.91
N GLU A 258 -10.91 -12.81 -6.54
CA GLU A 258 -11.05 -13.79 -7.61
C GLU A 258 -10.77 -13.12 -8.96
N MET A 259 -9.59 -13.39 -9.52
CA MET A 259 -9.19 -12.87 -10.84
C MET A 259 -9.99 -13.58 -11.94
N LYS A 260 -10.57 -12.80 -12.86
CA LYS A 260 -11.39 -13.33 -13.96
C LYS A 260 -10.69 -13.22 -15.31
N LYS A 261 -10.10 -12.05 -15.58
CA LYS A 261 -9.44 -11.79 -16.86
C LYS A 261 -8.31 -10.80 -16.68
N ILE A 262 -7.19 -11.05 -17.34
CA ILE A 262 -6.07 -10.10 -17.42
C ILE A 262 -5.65 -9.95 -18.88
N ILE A 263 -5.69 -8.72 -19.38
CA ILE A 263 -5.14 -8.33 -20.67
C ILE A 263 -4.01 -7.35 -20.42
N VAL A 264 -2.87 -7.57 -21.06
CA VAL A 264 -1.70 -6.69 -20.97
C VAL A 264 -1.48 -6.00 -22.30
N GLN A 265 -1.26 -4.69 -22.26
CA GLN A 265 -0.80 -3.90 -23.39
C GLN A 265 0.60 -3.40 -23.11
N THR A 266 1.53 -3.67 -24.02
CA THR A 266 2.88 -3.10 -23.96
C THR A 266 3.45 -2.91 -25.36
N GLN A 267 4.28 -1.90 -25.50
CA GLN A 267 5.08 -1.66 -26.70
C GLN A 267 6.44 -2.35 -26.65
N GLU A 268 6.85 -2.80 -25.47
CA GLU A 268 8.07 -3.57 -25.25
C GLU A 268 7.81 -5.03 -25.63
N ASN A 269 8.82 -5.73 -26.15
CA ASN A 269 8.77 -7.18 -26.35
C ASN A 269 7.58 -7.67 -27.22
N ARG A 270 7.23 -6.95 -28.31
CA ARG A 270 6.02 -7.16 -29.13
C ARG A 270 5.85 -8.55 -29.76
N GLU A 271 6.90 -9.36 -29.81
CA GLU A 271 6.87 -10.73 -30.35
C GLU A 271 7.19 -11.79 -29.29
N ALA A 272 7.23 -11.42 -28.01
CA ALA A 272 7.70 -12.29 -26.94
C ALA A 272 6.56 -13.02 -26.22
N SER A 273 6.89 -14.11 -25.52
CA SER A 273 5.93 -14.91 -24.76
C SER A 273 5.28 -14.11 -23.61
N PRO A 274 4.11 -14.54 -23.07
CA PRO A 274 3.45 -13.88 -21.94
C PRO A 274 4.38 -13.57 -20.76
N HIS A 275 5.29 -14.50 -20.43
CA HIS A 275 6.28 -14.31 -19.36
C HIS A 275 7.29 -13.18 -19.66
N MET A 276 7.63 -12.91 -20.92
CA MET A 276 8.49 -11.78 -21.29
C MET A 276 7.73 -10.45 -21.27
N ILE A 277 6.45 -10.46 -21.63
CA ILE A 277 5.57 -9.28 -21.55
C ILE A 277 5.37 -8.84 -20.10
N LEU A 278 5.20 -9.80 -19.18
CA LEU A 278 5.08 -9.50 -17.74
C LEU A 278 6.32 -8.82 -17.14
N LYS A 279 7.50 -9.02 -17.76
CA LYS A 279 8.77 -8.38 -17.39
C LYS A 279 9.01 -7.00 -18.03
N ALA A 280 8.13 -6.54 -18.94
CA ALA A 280 8.26 -5.22 -19.54
C ALA A 280 8.32 -4.13 -18.46
N ASN A 281 9.13 -3.09 -18.62
CA ASN A 281 9.16 -2.02 -17.64
C ASN A 281 7.84 -1.26 -17.65
N ASN A 282 7.35 -0.91 -18.84
CA ASN A 282 6.14 -0.14 -19.04
C ASN A 282 5.03 -1.00 -19.66
N ALA A 283 3.88 -1.03 -19.01
CA ALA A 283 2.72 -1.81 -19.46
C ALA A 283 1.41 -1.26 -18.88
N ILE A 284 0.32 -1.49 -19.60
CA ILE A 284 -1.05 -1.24 -19.13
C ILE A 284 -1.73 -2.59 -18.92
N PHE A 285 -2.29 -2.78 -17.75
CA PHE A 285 -2.98 -3.99 -17.34
C PHE A 285 -4.47 -3.71 -17.23
N TYR A 286 -5.27 -4.49 -17.94
CA TYR A 286 -6.72 -4.50 -17.85
C TYR A 286 -7.12 -5.74 -17.07
N ILE A 287 -7.59 -5.55 -15.85
CA ILE A 287 -7.82 -6.61 -14.89
C ILE A 287 -9.30 -6.62 -14.51
N SER A 288 -9.99 -7.73 -14.75
CA SER A 288 -11.31 -7.96 -14.18
C SER A 288 -11.25 -8.95 -13.03
N PHE A 289 -11.94 -8.64 -11.93
CA PHE A 289 -11.91 -9.46 -10.72
C PHE A 289 -13.18 -9.29 -9.89
N LYS A 290 -13.40 -10.21 -8.95
CA LYS A 290 -14.43 -10.13 -7.91
C LYS A 290 -13.78 -10.05 -6.54
N GLY A 291 -14.36 -9.27 -5.64
CA GLY A 291 -14.06 -9.31 -4.21
C GLY A 291 -15.17 -10.01 -3.44
N ASN A 292 -15.04 -10.09 -2.11
CA ASN A 292 -16.08 -10.63 -1.22
C ASN A 292 -17.27 -9.68 -1.00
N GLY A 293 -17.70 -9.01 -2.07
CA GLY A 293 -18.71 -7.95 -2.06
C GLY A 293 -18.14 -6.55 -1.79
N ASP A 294 -19.03 -5.59 -1.63
CA ASP A 294 -18.73 -4.22 -1.20
C ASP A 294 -19.11 -4.02 0.28
N PRO A 295 -18.91 -2.82 0.87
CA PRO A 295 -19.34 -2.54 2.25
C PRO A 295 -20.85 -2.75 2.51
N SER A 296 -21.68 -2.86 1.47
CA SER A 296 -23.11 -3.18 1.59
C SER A 296 -23.42 -4.68 1.54
N GLY A 297 -22.40 -5.53 1.31
CA GLY A 297 -22.54 -6.97 1.12
C GLY A 297 -23.03 -7.36 -0.27
N THR A 298 -23.05 -6.43 -1.23
CA THR A 298 -23.50 -6.70 -2.59
C THR A 298 -22.35 -7.32 -3.40
N PRO A 299 -22.56 -8.45 -4.10
CA PRO A 299 -21.56 -8.99 -5.01
C PRO A 299 -21.25 -8.02 -6.15
N MET A 300 -19.98 -7.59 -6.24
CA MET A 300 -19.52 -6.64 -7.26
C MET A 300 -18.44 -7.27 -8.13
N GLU A 301 -18.50 -6.94 -9.43
CA GLU A 301 -17.41 -7.14 -10.38
C GLU A 301 -16.66 -5.83 -10.58
N TYR A 302 -15.34 -5.94 -10.65
CA TYR A 302 -14.46 -4.79 -10.83
C TYR A 302 -13.71 -4.92 -12.15
N GLN A 303 -13.52 -3.78 -12.80
CA GLN A 303 -12.63 -3.64 -13.95
C GLN A 303 -11.62 -2.56 -13.63
N ALA A 304 -10.35 -2.95 -13.55
CA ALA A 304 -9.24 -2.10 -13.22
C ALA A 304 -8.31 -1.90 -14.41
N ILE A 305 -7.87 -0.66 -14.58
CA ILE A 305 -6.87 -0.27 -15.56
C ILE A 305 -5.68 0.24 -14.76
N VAL A 306 -4.59 -0.50 -14.81
CA VAL A 306 -3.37 -0.21 -14.07
C VAL A 306 -2.26 0.05 -15.07
N ARG A 307 -1.74 1.28 -15.12
CA ARG A 307 -0.52 1.57 -15.87
C ARG A 307 0.67 1.45 -14.94
N ARG A 308 1.59 0.55 -15.26
CA ARG A 308 2.92 0.49 -14.67
C ARG A 308 3.88 1.28 -15.54
N THR A 309 4.68 2.15 -14.91
CA THR A 309 5.83 2.78 -15.54
C THR A 309 7.09 2.66 -14.68
N MET A 310 8.25 2.72 -15.32
CA MET A 310 9.57 2.85 -14.69
C MET A 310 10.40 3.88 -15.44
N ASP A 311 11.08 4.77 -14.71
CA ASP A 311 11.89 5.86 -15.26
C ASP A 311 13.38 5.47 -15.45
N GLY A 312 13.71 4.19 -15.28
CA GLY A 312 15.06 3.64 -15.35
C GLY A 312 15.92 3.87 -14.10
N MET A 313 15.41 4.57 -13.08
CA MET A 313 16.12 4.75 -11.82
C MET A 313 15.99 3.50 -10.91
N PRO A 314 17.03 3.17 -10.13
CA PRO A 314 16.95 2.06 -9.18
C PRO A 314 15.88 2.29 -8.11
N GLY A 315 15.03 1.28 -7.91
CA GLY A 315 13.97 1.31 -6.91
C GLY A 315 12.80 2.24 -7.22
N HIS A 316 12.63 2.62 -8.48
CA HIS A 316 11.51 3.42 -8.97
C HIS A 316 10.52 2.57 -9.79
N ILE A 317 9.26 2.57 -9.35
CA ILE A 317 8.10 2.06 -10.09
C ILE A 317 6.91 2.98 -9.80
N CYS A 318 6.09 3.28 -10.79
CA CYS A 318 4.84 4.03 -10.61
C CYS A 318 3.66 3.19 -11.09
N LEU A 319 2.57 3.23 -10.33
CA LEU A 319 1.27 2.68 -10.68
C LEU A 319 0.23 3.79 -10.71
N GLU A 320 -0.35 4.01 -11.89
CA GLU A 320 -1.56 4.81 -12.06
C GLU A 320 -2.75 3.86 -12.20
N VAL A 321 -3.83 4.13 -11.46
CA VAL A 321 -4.94 3.18 -11.32
C VAL A 321 -6.28 3.87 -11.50
N ASP A 322 -7.09 3.30 -12.39
CA ASP A 322 -8.53 3.51 -12.48
C ASP A 322 -9.26 2.20 -12.19
N CYS A 323 -10.39 2.29 -11.50
CA CYS A 323 -11.20 1.13 -11.16
C CYS A 323 -12.68 1.47 -11.36
N LEU A 324 -13.42 0.58 -12.01
CA LEU A 324 -14.87 0.65 -12.22
C LEU A 324 -15.53 -0.54 -11.50
N ALA A 325 -16.71 -0.32 -10.94
CA ALA A 325 -17.47 -1.33 -10.21
C ALA A 325 -18.84 -1.53 -10.86
N TYR A 326 -19.24 -2.79 -11.01
CA TYR A 326 -20.49 -3.22 -11.63
C TYR A 326 -21.19 -4.21 -10.71
N LYS A 327 -22.52 -4.17 -10.67
CA LYS A 327 -23.29 -5.20 -9.98
C LYS A 327 -23.12 -6.52 -10.71
N SER A 328 -22.78 -7.58 -9.98
CA SER A 328 -22.81 -8.93 -10.55
C SER A 328 -24.25 -9.26 -10.91
N CYS A 329 -24.50 -9.66 -12.17
CA CYS A 329 -25.83 -10.12 -12.61
C CYS A 329 -26.20 -11.48 -12.02
#